data_AF-A0A7S2TB50-F1
#
_entry.id   AF-A0A7S2TB50-F1
#
_cell.length_a   1.000
_cell.length_b   1.000
_cell.length_c   1.000
_cell.angle_alpha   90.00
_cell.angle_beta   90.00
_cell.angle_gamma   90.00
#
_symmetry.space_group_name_H-M   'P 1'
#
loop_
_entity.id
_entity.type
_entity.pdbx_description
1 polymer ?
#
loop_
_entity_poly.entity_id
_entity_poly.type
_entity_poly.pdbx_seq_one_letter_code
_entity_poly.pdbx_strand_id
1 'polypeptide(L)'
;MSHRKFEAPRHGSMGFLPRKRAKRGHGKVKSFPKDNESVAPHLTAFMTFKAGCTHICRDVDKPGAGVHKKDFCDAVPIEQTLHTGAIVAA
;
A
#
# COMPACT_ATOMS: atom_id res chain seq x y z
N MET A 1 -27.89 28.82 -15.61
CA MET A 1 -26.68 28.03 -15.95
C MET A 1 -27.07 27.09 -17.07
N SER A 2 -26.55 27.31 -18.29
CA SER A 2 -26.81 26.41 -19.40
C SER A 2 -26.16 25.05 -19.15
N HIS A 3 -26.75 24.00 -19.71
CA HIS A 3 -26.15 22.68 -19.70
C HIS A 3 -24.76 22.73 -20.36
N ARG A 4 -23.82 21.97 -19.82
CA ARG A 4 -22.44 21.92 -20.31
C ARG A 4 -22.41 21.41 -21.77
N LYS A 5 -21.62 22.04 -22.63
CA LYS A 5 -21.57 21.73 -24.08
C LYS A 5 -21.04 20.32 -24.41
N PHE A 6 -20.04 19.84 -23.67
CA PHE A 6 -19.46 18.49 -23.82
C PHE A 6 -19.28 17.86 -22.46
N GLU A 7 -19.63 16.58 -22.32
CA GLU A 7 -19.40 15.85 -21.08
C GLU A 7 -17.90 15.68 -20.81
N ALA A 8 -17.52 15.67 -19.53
CA ALA A 8 -16.20 15.19 -19.14
C ALA A 8 -16.25 14.61 -17.72
N PRO A 9 -15.29 13.74 -17.37
CA PRO A 9 -15.16 13.23 -16.01
C PRO A 9 -14.99 14.35 -14.98
N ARG A 10 -15.44 14.07 -13.77
CA ARG A 10 -15.26 14.98 -12.64
C ARG A 10 -13.78 15.05 -12.25
N HIS A 11 -13.31 16.22 -11.82
CA HIS A 11 -11.96 16.37 -11.30
C HIS A 11 -11.82 15.78 -9.88
N GLY A 12 -11.09 14.67 -9.79
CA GLY A 12 -10.77 13.96 -8.55
C GLY A 12 -11.88 13.04 -8.04
N SER A 13 -11.62 12.36 -6.92
CA SER A 13 -12.60 11.51 -6.23
C SER A 13 -13.19 12.21 -5.00
N MET A 14 -14.51 12.07 -4.78
CA MET A 14 -15.21 12.70 -3.65
C MET A 14 -14.94 11.98 -2.33
N GLY A 15 -14.55 10.70 -2.38
CA GLY A 15 -14.28 9.90 -1.18
C GLY A 15 -13.06 10.33 -0.36
N PHE A 16 -12.22 11.22 -0.92
CA PHE A 16 -11.05 11.78 -0.25
C PHE A 16 -11.28 13.22 0.27
N LEU A 17 -12.54 13.68 0.29
CA LEU A 17 -12.92 14.91 0.97
C LEU A 17 -13.21 14.62 2.45
N PRO A 18 -12.86 15.53 3.36
CA PRO A 18 -12.15 16.80 3.14
C PRO A 18 -10.63 16.63 2.95
N ARG A 19 -10.02 17.39 2.03
CA ARG A 19 -8.56 17.41 1.79
C ARG A 19 -7.82 18.25 2.84
N LYS A 20 -8.05 17.97 4.11
CA LYS A 20 -7.37 18.59 5.27
C LYS A 20 -6.19 17.72 5.71
N ARG A 21 -5.22 18.31 6.42
CA ARG A 21 -4.11 17.55 7.03
C ARG A 21 -4.67 16.51 8.00
N ALA A 22 -4.12 15.30 7.99
CA ALA A 22 -4.46 14.27 8.96
C ALA A 22 -4.11 14.72 10.37
N LYS A 23 -4.95 14.40 11.36
CA LYS A 23 -4.71 14.73 12.77
C LYS A 23 -3.54 13.94 13.39
N ARG A 24 -3.24 12.75 12.84
CA ARG A 24 -2.28 11.78 13.39
C ARG A 24 -0.99 11.76 12.57
N GLY A 25 0.14 11.53 13.24
CA GLY A 25 1.45 11.37 12.59
C GLY A 25 1.70 9.99 11.98
N HIS A 26 1.02 8.94 12.47
CA HIS A 26 1.11 7.57 11.95
C HIS A 26 -0.20 7.11 11.31
N GLY A 27 -0.11 6.13 10.40
CA GLY A 27 -1.26 5.51 9.75
C GLY A 27 -2.15 4.75 10.75
N LYS A 28 -3.47 4.85 10.60
CA LYS A 28 -4.44 4.09 11.40
C LYS A 28 -5.01 2.94 10.55
N VAL A 29 -4.85 1.71 11.01
CA VAL A 29 -5.57 0.55 10.46
C VAL A 29 -7.05 0.70 10.82
N LYS A 30 -7.92 0.77 9.81
CA LYS A 30 -9.39 0.90 10.01
C LYS A 30 -10.07 -0.45 10.20
N SER A 31 -9.52 -1.50 9.60
CA SER A 31 -10.03 -2.87 9.62
C SER A 31 -8.86 -3.82 9.45
N PHE A 32 -8.75 -4.80 10.33
CA PHE A 32 -7.80 -5.91 10.17
C PHE A 32 -8.39 -6.99 9.23
N PRO A 33 -7.57 -7.91 8.70
CA PRO A 33 -8.06 -9.08 8.00
C PRO A 33 -9.07 -9.86 8.84
N LYS A 34 -9.99 -10.56 8.18
CA LYS A 34 -10.92 -11.47 8.87
C LYS A 34 -10.14 -12.66 9.44
N ASP A 35 -10.56 -13.11 10.61
CA ASP A 35 -9.93 -14.23 11.29
C ASP A 35 -10.15 -15.56 10.55
N ASN A 36 -9.19 -16.48 10.68
CA ASN A 36 -9.27 -17.84 10.19
C ASN A 36 -8.77 -18.78 11.29
N GLU A 37 -9.73 -19.47 11.93
CA GLU A 37 -9.50 -20.40 13.03
C GLU A 37 -8.59 -21.59 12.68
N SER A 38 -8.41 -21.89 11.38
CA SER A 38 -7.53 -22.98 10.93
C SER A 38 -6.04 -22.64 11.05
N VAL A 39 -5.68 -21.36 11.22
CA VAL A 39 -4.29 -20.90 11.23
C VAL A 39 -3.91 -20.51 12.66
N ALA A 40 -2.66 -20.81 13.05
CA ALA A 40 -2.14 -20.39 14.34
C ALA A 40 -2.16 -18.85 14.51
N PRO A 41 -2.29 -18.35 15.75
CA PRO A 41 -2.25 -16.92 16.02
C PRO A 41 -0.99 -16.25 15.46
N HIS A 42 -1.16 -15.16 14.71
CA HIS A 42 -0.07 -14.42 14.10
C HIS A 42 -0.31 -12.90 14.15
N LEU A 43 0.77 -12.13 14.12
CA LEU A 43 0.70 -10.68 14.07
C LEU A 43 0.30 -10.21 12.67
N THR A 44 -0.70 -9.33 12.60
CA THR A 44 -1.27 -8.86 11.32
C THR A 44 -0.63 -7.59 10.79
N ALA A 45 0.14 -6.86 11.61
CA ALA A 45 0.73 -5.59 11.22
C ALA A 45 2.09 -5.37 11.90
N PHE A 46 2.94 -4.60 11.23
CA PHE A 46 4.26 -4.21 11.70
C PHE A 46 4.53 -2.74 11.35
N MET A 47 5.34 -2.05 12.18
CA MET A 47 5.70 -0.65 11.96
C MET A 47 7.01 -0.54 11.20
N THR A 48 6.98 0.17 10.07
CA THR A 48 8.17 0.41 9.23
C THR A 48 8.43 1.91 9.06
N PHE A 49 9.68 2.26 8.75
CA PHE A 49 10.09 3.63 8.44
C PHE A 49 10.66 3.70 7.02
N LYS A 50 10.30 4.74 6.27
CA LYS A 50 10.78 4.94 4.91
C LYS A 50 12.27 5.27 4.92
N ALA A 51 13.10 4.38 4.36
CA ALA A 51 14.55 4.58 4.26
C ALA A 51 14.96 5.15 2.89
N GLY A 52 14.32 4.70 1.81
CA GLY A 52 14.66 5.16 0.46
C GLY A 52 13.86 4.48 -0.66
N CYS A 53 14.27 4.69 -1.90
CA CYS A 53 13.76 4.01 -3.09
C CYS A 53 14.94 3.62 -4.00
N THR A 54 14.94 2.41 -4.52
CA THR A 54 15.91 1.91 -5.52
C THR A 54 15.18 1.20 -6.65
N HIS A 55 15.92 0.68 -7.63
CA HIS A 55 15.39 -0.20 -8.67
C HIS A 55 16.03 -1.58 -8.56
N ILE A 56 15.29 -2.63 -8.94
CA ILE A 56 15.77 -4.01 -8.99
C ILE A 56 15.51 -4.56 -10.38
N CYS A 57 16.52 -5.20 -10.95
CA CYS A 57 16.36 -6.04 -12.14
C CYS A 57 15.98 -7.45 -11.70
N ARG A 58 14.89 -7.99 -12.21
CA ARG A 58 14.44 -9.35 -11.89
C ARG A 58 13.87 -10.08 -13.10
N ASP A 59 14.04 -11.39 -13.10
CA ASP A 59 13.47 -12.26 -14.12
C ASP A 59 11.97 -12.45 -13.85
N VAL A 60 11.14 -12.17 -14.86
CA VAL A 60 9.69 -12.28 -14.71
C VAL A 60 9.22 -13.67 -15.15
N ASP A 61 8.91 -14.52 -14.16
CA ASP A 61 8.23 -15.80 -14.38
C ASP A 61 6.72 -15.67 -14.13
N LYS A 62 6.01 -15.11 -15.11
CA LYS A 62 4.54 -14.95 -15.11
C LYS A 62 3.94 -15.36 -16.45
N PRO A 63 3.48 -16.62 -16.60
CA PRO A 63 2.90 -17.09 -17.85
C PRO A 63 1.74 -16.20 -18.31
N GLY A 64 1.71 -15.85 -19.61
CA GLY A 64 0.69 -14.98 -20.19
C GLY A 64 1.00 -13.48 -20.12
N ALA A 65 2.04 -13.05 -19.41
CA ALA A 65 2.52 -11.68 -19.48
C ALA A 65 3.44 -11.47 -20.70
N GLY A 66 3.32 -10.33 -21.40
CA GLY A 66 4.19 -9.99 -22.53
C GLY A 66 5.70 -9.86 -22.19
N VAL A 67 6.00 -9.81 -20.89
CA VAL A 67 7.35 -9.72 -20.31
C VAL A 67 7.84 -11.06 -19.71
N HIS A 68 7.15 -12.17 -19.97
CA HIS A 68 7.56 -13.49 -19.47
C HIS A 68 8.95 -13.90 -19.97
N LYS A 69 9.80 -14.42 -19.07
CA LYS A 69 11.21 -14.79 -19.32
C LYS A 69 12.06 -13.64 -19.87
N LYS A 70 11.77 -12.42 -19.42
CA LYS A 70 12.59 -11.24 -19.69
C LYS A 70 12.93 -10.54 -18.37
N ASP A 71 14.05 -9.84 -18.40
CA ASP A 71 14.49 -9.01 -17.29
C ASP A 71 13.63 -7.74 -17.24
N PHE A 72 13.13 -7.42 -16.06
CA PHE A 72 12.32 -6.23 -15.83
C PHE A 72 12.88 -5.41 -14.67
N CYS A 73 12.93 -4.09 -14.86
CA CYS A 73 13.36 -3.15 -13.84
C CYS A 73 12.15 -2.60 -13.09
N ASP A 74 11.97 -3.02 -11.84
CA ASP A 74 10.91 -2.54 -10.94
C ASP A 74 11.47 -1.49 -9.98
N ALA A 75 10.70 -0.43 -9.73
CA ALA A 75 11.00 0.52 -8.66
C ALA A 75 10.55 -0.05 -7.31
N VAL A 76 11.47 -0.11 -6.34
CA VAL A 76 11.24 -0.74 -5.04
C VAL A 76 11.48 0.24 -3.90
N PRO A 77 10.50 0.45 -3.00
CA PRO A 77 10.70 1.20 -1.77
C PRO A 77 11.49 0.37 -0.75
N ILE A 78 12.50 0.97 -0.13
CA ILE A 78 13.21 0.38 1.01
C ILE A 78 12.56 0.91 2.30
N GLU A 79 12.15 -0.03 3.15
CA GLU A 79 11.56 0.24 4.45
C GLU A 79 12.45 -0.37 5.54
N GLN A 80 12.84 0.45 6.52
CA GLN A 80 13.62 0.00 7.66
C GLN A 80 12.69 -0.49 8.77
N THR A 81 12.97 -1.71 9.24
CA THR A 81 12.30 -2.35 10.36
C THR A 81 13.25 -2.35 11.56
N LEU A 82 12.86 -1.68 12.65
CA LEU A 82 13.57 -1.84 13.93
C LEU A 82 13.01 -3.09 14.60
N HIS A 83 13.85 -3.93 15.21
CA HIS A 83 13.39 -5.10 15.96
C HIS A 83 12.47 -4.62 17.09
N THR A 84 11.17 -4.72 16.89
CA THR A 84 10.19 -4.38 17.91
C THR A 84 10.28 -5.45 18.99
N GLY A 85 10.86 -5.11 20.15
CA GLY A 85 10.61 -5.85 21.37
C GLY A 85 9.09 -5.92 21.56
N ALA A 86 8.55 -7.13 21.70
CA ALA A 86 7.12 -7.34 21.88
C ALA A 86 6.66 -6.59 23.15
N ILE A 87 6.10 -5.39 22.99
CA ILE A 87 5.28 -4.78 24.03
C ILE A 87 3.95 -5.52 23.96
N VAL A 88 3.92 -6.68 24.61
CA VAL A 88 2.67 -7.31 25.07
C VAL A 88 2.10 -6.34 26.10
N ALA A 89 1.23 -5.44 25.64
CA ALA A 89 0.32 -4.77 26.55
C ALA A 89 -0.64 -5.86 27.06
N ALA A 90 -0.39 -6.30 28.29
CA ALA A 90 -1.35 -7.05 29.10
C ALA A 90 -2.60 -6.21 29.35
#